data_AF-A0A3C1G7R6-F1
#
_entry.id   AF-A0A3C1G7R6-F1
#
_cell.length_a   1.000
_cell.length_b   1.000
_cell.length_c   1.000
_cell.angle_alpha   90.00
_cell.angle_beta   90.00
_cell.angle_gamma   90.00
#
_symmetry.space_group_name_H-M   'P 1'
#
loop_
_entity.id
_entity.type
_entity.pdbx_description
1 polymer ?
#
loop_
_entity_poly.entity_id
_entity_poly.type
_entity_poly.pdbx_seq_one_letter_code
_entity_poly.pdbx_strand_id
1 'polypeptide(L)' 'MRERGPRLRAEVERLRAQSAVVLRLTKRAVRDALGAPFDEALATLETIYHYELMTTEDAAEGLRAFMEKRKPVWKDR' A
#
# COMPACT_ATOMS: atom_id res chain seq x y z
N MET A 1 -20.43 -16.91 17.55
CA MET A 1 -19.68 -16.92 16.26
C MET A 1 -20.36 -16.15 15.10
N ARG A 2 -21.38 -15.29 15.30
CA ARG A 2 -22.17 -14.71 14.19
C ARG A 2 -21.73 -13.33 13.65
N GLU A 3 -20.71 -12.69 14.24
CA GLU A 3 -20.30 -11.32 13.85
C GLU A 3 -19.07 -11.23 12.92
N ARG A 4 -18.35 -12.33 12.68
CA ARG A 4 -17.11 -12.28 11.89
C ARG A 4 -17.34 -12.01 10.39
N GLY A 5 -18.48 -12.44 9.85
CA GLY A 5 -18.78 -12.35 8.41
C GLY A 5 -18.91 -10.91 7.88
N PRO A 6 -19.78 -10.07 8.48
CA PRO A 6 -19.95 -8.68 8.03
C PRO A 6 -18.69 -7.85 8.19
N ARG A 7 -17.98 -7.99 9.33
CA ARG A 7 -16.74 -7.24 9.58
C ARG A 7 -15.65 -7.60 8.57
N LEU A 8 -15.41 -8.89 8.32
CA LEU A 8 -14.40 -9.33 7.35
C LEU A 8 -14.69 -8.78 5.95
N ARG A 9 -15.96 -8.78 5.51
CA ARG A 9 -16.33 -8.19 4.22
C ARG A 9 -16.01 -6.70 4.17
N ALA A 10 -16.33 -5.96 5.23
CA ALA A 10 -15.98 -4.54 5.31
C ALA A 10 -14.46 -4.30 5.22
N GLU A 11 -13.65 -5.15 5.85
CA GLU A 11 -12.18 -5.08 5.71
C GLU A 11 -11.71 -5.31 4.27
N VAL A 12 -12.25 -6.34 3.61
CA VAL A 12 -11.93 -6.67 2.22
C VAL A 12 -12.30 -5.51 1.29
N GLU A 13 -13.48 -4.90 1.47
CA GLU A 13 -13.90 -3.76 0.66
C GLU A 13 -13.01 -2.53 0.86
N ARG A 14 -12.51 -2.29 2.08
CA ARG A 14 -11.55 -1.19 2.31
C ARG A 14 -10.24 -1.39 1.55
N LEU A 15 -9.73 -2.62 1.51
CA LEU A 15 -8.53 -2.95 0.75
C LEU A 15 -8.78 -2.89 -0.77
N ARG A 16 -9.95 -3.35 -1.25
CA ARG A 16 -10.35 -3.26 -2.65
C ARG A 16 -10.46 -1.82 -3.16
N ALA A 17 -10.67 -0.85 -2.27
CA ALA A 17 -10.69 0.57 -2.62
C ALA A 17 -9.30 1.20 -2.73
N GLN A 18 -8.22 0.47 -2.47
CA GLN A 18 -6.83 0.94 -2.59
C GLN A 18 -6.18 0.41 -3.88
N SER A 19 -5.03 0.98 -4.25
CA SER A 19 -4.21 0.46 -5.35
C SER A 19 -3.65 -0.93 -5.03
N ALA A 20 -3.87 -1.90 -5.91
CA ALA A 20 -3.39 -3.26 -5.74
C ALA A 20 -1.85 -3.35 -5.85
N VAL A 21 -1.21 -2.52 -6.69
CA VAL A 21 0.27 -2.49 -6.76
C VAL A 21 0.87 -1.94 -5.47
N VAL A 22 0.31 -0.86 -4.92
CA VAL A 22 0.77 -0.28 -3.66
C VAL A 22 0.56 -1.26 -2.50
N LEU A 23 -0.61 -1.90 -2.40
CA LEU A 23 -0.87 -2.90 -1.36
C LEU A 23 0.13 -4.08 -1.38
N ARG A 24 0.52 -4.55 -2.57
CA ARG A 24 1.54 -5.60 -2.72
C ARG A 24 2.90 -5.13 -2.21
N LEU A 25 3.31 -3.92 -2.56
CA LEU A 25 4.57 -3.32 -2.12
C LEU A 25 4.57 -3.09 -0.60
N THR A 26 3.49 -2.56 -0.02
CA THR A 26 3.36 -2.39 1.43
C THR A 26 3.45 -3.72 2.17
N LYS A 27 2.77 -4.77 1.69
CA LYS A 27 2.86 -6.10 2.30
C LYS A 27 4.29 -6.66 2.23
N ARG A 28 4.97 -6.47 1.10
CA ARG A 28 6.37 -6.88 0.96
C ARG A 28 7.28 -6.10 1.90
N ALA A 29 7.16 -4.77 1.94
CA ALA A 29 7.93 -3.91 2.83
C ALA A 29 7.85 -4.36 4.30
N VAL A 30 6.63 -4.64 4.78
CA VAL A 30 6.44 -5.15 6.15
C VAL A 30 7.14 -6.50 6.34
N ARG A 31 6.97 -7.44 5.40
CA ARG A 31 7.56 -8.78 5.51
C ARG A 31 9.08 -8.73 5.47
N ASP A 32 9.65 -7.95 4.57
CA ASP A 32 11.09 -7.91 4.31
C ASP A 32 11.84 -7.13 5.41
N ALA A 33 11.17 -6.19 6.08
CA ALA A 33 11.71 -5.49 7.26
C ALA A 33 11.50 -6.26 8.59
N LEU A 34 10.62 -7.25 8.62
CA LEU A 34 10.23 -7.92 9.87
C LEU A 34 11.40 -8.71 10.46
N GLY A 35 11.82 -8.33 11.68
CA GLY A 35 12.87 -9.02 12.42
C GLY A 35 14.30 -8.59 12.07
N ALA A 36 14.47 -7.66 11.12
CA ALA A 36 15.77 -7.05 10.83
C ALA A 36 16.12 -5.97 11.89
N PRO A 37 17.43 -5.71 12.13
CA PRO A 37 17.87 -4.52 12.84
C PRO A 37 17.34 -3.25 12.19
N PHE A 38 17.13 -2.20 13.00
CA PHE A 38 16.47 -0.97 12.54
C PHE A 38 17.14 -0.36 11.28
N ASP A 39 18.46 -0.22 11.28
CA ASP A 39 19.17 0.42 10.16
C ASP A 39 19.07 -0.39 8.85
N GLU A 40 19.12 -1.73 8.94
CA GLU A 40 18.94 -2.63 7.80
C GLU A 40 17.50 -2.63 7.28
N ALA A 41 16.53 -2.62 8.20
CA ALA A 41 15.12 -2.49 7.88
C ALA A 41 14.86 -1.17 7.17
N LEU A 42 15.42 -0.06 7.67
CA LEU A 42 15.25 1.26 7.09
C LEU A 42 15.83 1.32 5.67
N ALA A 43 17.06 0.85 5.45
CA ALA A 43 17.67 0.82 4.12
C ALA A 43 16.84 0.01 3.11
N THR A 44 16.25 -1.11 3.56
CA THR A 44 15.35 -1.93 2.74
C THR A 44 14.07 -1.17 2.39
N LEU A 45 13.46 -0.51 3.37
CA LEU A 45 12.22 0.25 3.20
C LEU A 45 12.41 1.47 2.29
N GLU A 46 13.52 2.20 2.43
CA GLU A 46 13.89 3.32 1.57
C GLU A 46 14.03 2.88 0.11
N THR A 47 14.66 1.72 -0.11
CA THR A 47 14.79 1.14 -1.46
C THR A 47 13.42 0.87 -2.09
N ILE A 48 12.54 0.17 -1.35
CA ILE A 48 11.18 -0.15 -1.82
C ILE A 48 10.38 1.13 -2.06
N TYR A 49 10.49 2.13 -1.18
CA TYR A 49 9.76 3.38 -1.32
C TYR A 49 10.22 4.17 -2.54
N HIS A 50 11.51 4.46 -2.65
CA HIS A 50 12.03 5.37 -3.67
C HIS A 50 12.09 4.75 -5.07
N TYR A 51 12.52 3.50 -5.19
CA TYR A 51 12.80 2.91 -6.50
C TYR A 51 11.67 2.04 -7.03
N GLU A 52 10.78 1.54 -6.17
CA GLU A 52 9.73 0.63 -6.58
C GLU A 52 8.32 1.22 -6.41
N LEU A 53 8.00 1.81 -5.26
CA LEU A 53 6.68 2.41 -5.02
C LEU A 53 6.50 3.69 -5.83
N MET A 54 7.43 4.62 -5.72
CA MET A 54 7.32 5.94 -6.34
C MET A 54 7.43 5.91 -7.87
N THR A 55 7.80 4.77 -8.47
CA THR A 55 7.81 4.57 -9.92
C THR A 55 6.49 4.07 -10.49
N THR A 56 5.52 3.70 -9.64
CA THR A 56 4.17 3.26 -10.07
C THR A 56 3.31 4.43 -10.55
N GLU A 57 2.40 4.17 -11.51
CA GLU A 57 1.41 5.16 -11.93
C GLU A 57 0.47 5.51 -10.76
N ASP A 58 0.13 4.52 -9.95
CA ASP A 58 -0.79 4.68 -8.82
C ASP A 58 -0.20 5.53 -7.68
N ALA A 59 1.11 5.51 -7.44
CA ALA A 59 1.73 6.43 -6.47
C ALA A 59 1.58 7.89 -6.92
N ALA A 60 1.84 8.17 -8.20
CA ALA A 60 1.66 9.50 -8.78
C ALA A 60 0.18 9.96 -8.75
N GLU A 61 -0.75 9.05 -9.09
CA GLU A 61 -2.18 9.34 -9.01
C GLU A 61 -2.65 9.59 -7.58
N GLY A 62 -2.16 8.82 -6.60
CA GLY A 62 -2.50 9.02 -5.19
C GLY A 62 -2.13 10.41 -4.69
N LEU A 63 -0.91 10.86 -5.01
CA LEU A 63 -0.44 12.21 -4.69
C LEU A 63 -1.28 13.27 -5.40
N ARG A 64 -1.54 13.11 -6.70
CA ARG A 64 -2.35 14.05 -7.48
C ARG A 64 -3.77 14.16 -6.94
N ALA A 65 -4.45 13.03 -6.71
CA ALA A 65 -5.81 12.99 -6.20
C ALA A 65 -5.92 13.64 -4.81
N PHE A 66 -4.92 13.43 -3.95
CA PHE A 66 -4.82 14.10 -2.66
C PHE A 66 -4.73 15.63 -2.82
N MET A 67 -3.81 16.12 -3.66
CA MET A 67 -3.63 17.55 -3.91
C MET A 67 -4.89 18.20 -4.52
N GLU A 68 -5.57 17.47 -5.40
CA GLU A 68 -6.80 17.91 -6.07
C GLU A 68 -8.07 17.69 -5.23
N LYS A 69 -7.97 17.10 -4.03
CA LYS A 69 -9.09 16.78 -3.14
C LYS A 69 -10.18 15.93 -3.79
N ARG A 70 -9.80 14.98 -4.64
CA ARG A 70 -10.73 14.03 -5.30
C ARG A 70 -10.40 12.59 -4.94
N LYS A 71 -11.31 11.68 -5.29
CA LYS A 71 -11.02 10.26 -5.20
C LYS A 71 -9.99 9.87 -6.27
N PRO A 72 -9.01 9.02 -5.93
CA PRO A 72 -8.05 8.50 -6.89
C PRO A 72 -8.70 7.47 -7.83
N VAL A 73 -8.16 7.35 -9.03
CA VAL A 73 -8.55 6.34 -10.02
C VAL A 73 -7.37 5.38 -10.24
N TRP A 74 -7.39 4.27 -9.50
CA TRP A 74 -6.33 3.27 -9.55
C TRP A 74 -6.32 2.50 -10.86
N LYS A 75 -5.12 2.22 -11.33
CA LYS A 75 -4.80 1.48 -12.54
C LYS A 75 -4.06 0.18 -12.26
N ASP A 76 -3.71 -0.05 -10.99
CA ASP A 76 -3.03 -1.22 -10.45
C ASP A 76 -1.65 -1.48 -11.06
N ARG A 77 -0.93 -0.41 -11.37
CA ARG A 77 0.41 -0.40 -11.98
C ARG A 77 1.23 0.81 -11.57
#